data_AF-A0AAU8SJ94-F1
#
_entry.id   AF-A0AAU8SJ94-F1
#
_cell.length_a   1.000
_cell.length_b   1.000
_cell.length_c   1.000
_cell.angle_alpha   90.00
_cell.angle_beta   90.00
_cell.angle_gamma   90.00
#
_symmetry.space_group_name_H-M   'P 1'
#
loop_
_entity.id
_entity.type
_entity.pdbx_description
1 polymer ?
#
loop_
_entity_poly.entity_id
_entity_poly.type
_entity_poly.pdbx_seq_one_letter_code
_entity_poly.pdbx_strand_id
1 'polypeptide(L)'
;MPTSRILAPSLRSLVRTVDEAAALIGPNMTVAMSGFTGSGYPKAVPAALAARIAASHARGEDFRINVLTGASTAPELDGALAKADGISMRLPYQSDPTLRDKINAGELDYQDIHLSHVAQYAWFGLFGELDVAIVEVAGIREDGRLIPSASVGNNKTWLDQAKRVILEVNARQPLGLDGMHDIYYGTALPPNRKPIPLVKSDDRIGEPYLRCPAEKIVAIVETDAPDRSNAFAAPDETSKQIAGLLIDFLRHEIKRGRLPENLLPLQSGVGNITNAVLAGLGEGGFSNLTAYTEVIQDGMLDLLANGTLSFASATALSLSPDAVKRFADEIDTFRSKIVLRPQEISNHPELVRRLGIVAMNGMIEADIYGNVNSTHVMGTKIQNGIGGSGDFARNGYLSCFMSASTAKGGAISRIVPMASHVDHTEHDVAVVVTEQGLADLRGLSPKQRARKVIANCAHPDYRPMLEDYFERASRESFGKQTPHLLGEALSWHERYVRTGSMKA
;
A
#
# COMPACT_ATOMS: atom_id res chain seq x y z
N MET A 1 20.99 4.14 30.96
CA MET A 1 20.30 3.00 30.32
C MET A 1 18.85 3.41 30.16
N PRO A 2 18.27 3.47 28.95
CA PRO A 2 16.82 3.56 28.86
C PRO A 2 16.23 2.37 29.62
N THR A 3 15.18 2.61 30.41
CA THR A 3 14.45 1.56 31.12
C THR A 3 13.94 0.54 30.10
N SER A 4 14.20 -0.76 30.31
CA SER A 4 13.73 -1.81 29.41
C SER A 4 12.22 -1.67 29.18
N ARG A 5 11.80 -1.78 27.92
CA ARG A 5 10.39 -1.72 27.53
C ARG A 5 9.68 -3.07 27.63
N ILE A 6 10.33 -4.04 28.28
CA ILE A 6 9.80 -5.37 28.57
C ILE A 6 9.33 -5.37 30.03
N LEU A 7 8.07 -4.95 30.23
CA LEU A 7 7.50 -4.82 31.55
C LEU A 7 7.01 -6.16 32.11
N ALA A 8 6.65 -7.13 31.25
CA ALA A 8 6.28 -8.50 31.65
C ALA A 8 7.48 -9.25 32.26
N PRO A 9 7.48 -9.57 33.57
CA PRO A 9 8.61 -10.27 34.19
C PRO A 9 8.81 -11.69 33.64
N SER A 10 7.72 -12.37 33.28
CA SER A 10 7.72 -13.72 32.72
C SER A 10 8.47 -13.83 31.39
N LEU A 11 8.47 -12.76 30.60
CA LEU A 11 9.06 -12.74 29.25
C LEU A 11 10.53 -12.31 29.23
N ARG A 12 11.06 -11.73 30.32
CA ARG A 12 12.46 -11.25 30.38
C ARG A 12 13.49 -12.37 30.17
N SER A 13 13.16 -13.60 30.58
CA SER A 13 14.01 -14.76 30.37
C SER A 13 14.17 -15.18 28.90
N LEU A 14 13.33 -14.63 28.00
CA LEU A 14 13.34 -14.87 26.56
C LEU A 14 14.16 -13.82 25.79
N VAL A 15 14.77 -12.85 26.48
CA VAL A 15 15.67 -11.90 25.83
C VAL A 15 16.89 -12.63 25.29
N ARG A 16 17.19 -12.41 24.01
CA ARG A 16 18.30 -13.04 23.27
C ARG A 16 19.09 -11.98 22.51
N THR A 17 20.30 -12.32 22.13
CA THR A 17 21.06 -11.55 21.14
C THR A 17 20.39 -11.64 19.77
N VAL A 18 20.70 -10.69 18.89
CA VAL A 18 20.20 -10.67 17.51
C VAL A 18 20.59 -11.95 16.76
N ASP A 19 21.84 -12.40 16.92
CA ASP A 19 22.36 -13.60 16.25
C ASP A 19 21.69 -14.88 16.75
N GLU A 20 21.44 -15.01 18.05
CA GLU A 20 20.69 -16.14 18.63
C GLU A 20 19.25 -16.17 18.11
N ALA A 21 18.58 -15.01 17.98
CA ALA A 21 17.24 -14.94 17.43
C ALA A 21 17.23 -15.31 15.94
N ALA A 22 18.17 -14.76 15.15
CA ALA A 22 18.32 -15.10 13.74
C ALA A 22 18.60 -16.60 13.54
N ALA A 23 19.37 -17.23 14.44
CA ALA A 23 19.69 -18.66 14.41
C ALA A 23 18.47 -19.60 14.45
N LEU A 24 17.32 -19.12 14.94
CA LEU A 24 16.07 -19.88 15.00
C LEU A 24 15.37 -20.03 13.62
N ILE A 25 15.88 -19.33 12.61
CA ILE A 25 15.38 -19.34 11.24
C ILE A 25 16.33 -20.18 10.38
N GLY A 26 15.77 -21.16 9.68
CA GLY A 26 16.47 -22.10 8.81
C GLY A 26 15.98 -22.06 7.36
N PRO A 27 16.64 -22.80 6.45
CA PRO A 27 16.29 -22.84 5.04
C PRO A 27 14.87 -23.41 4.83
N ASN A 28 14.21 -22.92 3.78
CA ASN A 28 12.85 -23.29 3.36
C ASN A 28 11.74 -22.93 4.35
N MET A 29 12.04 -22.22 5.43
CA MET A 29 11.01 -21.74 6.35
C MET A 29 10.17 -20.64 5.71
N THR A 30 8.89 -20.63 6.07
CA THR A 30 7.99 -19.50 5.81
C THR A 30 8.05 -18.53 6.97
N VAL A 31 8.54 -17.32 6.71
CA VAL A 31 8.77 -16.29 7.71
C VAL A 31 7.89 -15.09 7.43
N ALA A 32 6.96 -14.83 8.35
CA ALA A 32 6.17 -13.61 8.32
C ALA A 32 6.87 -12.52 9.11
N MET A 33 6.87 -11.30 8.59
CA MET A 33 7.47 -10.15 9.24
C MET A 33 6.46 -9.01 9.29
N SER A 34 6.45 -8.27 10.40
CA SER A 34 5.72 -6.99 10.45
C SER A 34 6.31 -6.01 9.43
N GLY A 35 5.55 -4.99 9.06
CA GLY A 35 6.02 -3.98 8.12
C GLY A 35 4.99 -3.60 7.07
N PHE A 36 4.79 -2.29 6.95
CA PHE A 36 3.89 -1.71 5.97
C PHE A 36 4.42 -0.32 5.59
N THR A 37 4.62 -0.08 4.30
CA THR A 37 5.16 1.18 3.75
C THR A 37 6.42 1.71 4.43
N GLY A 38 7.33 0.80 4.80
CA GLY A 38 8.59 1.16 5.45
C GLY A 38 8.45 1.53 6.93
N SER A 39 7.34 1.18 7.57
CA SER A 39 7.10 1.44 8.99
C SER A 39 6.75 0.17 9.77
N GLY A 40 7.24 0.06 11.00
CA GLY A 40 6.93 -1.03 11.92
C GLY A 40 7.44 -2.41 11.50
N TYR A 41 8.50 -2.48 10.69
CA TYR A 41 9.13 -3.73 10.24
C TYR A 41 10.32 -4.10 11.16
N PRO A 42 10.63 -5.39 11.37
CA PRO A 42 11.82 -5.80 12.14
C PRO A 42 13.09 -5.44 11.36
N LYS A 43 14.16 -5.09 12.07
CA LYS A 43 15.36 -4.48 11.49
C LYS A 43 16.60 -5.31 11.75
N ALA A 44 16.84 -5.62 13.02
CA ALA A 44 18.11 -6.25 13.43
C ALA A 44 18.16 -7.73 13.03
N VAL A 45 17.08 -8.48 13.28
CA VAL A 45 17.01 -9.92 13.01
C VAL A 45 17.06 -10.21 11.50
N PRO A 46 16.34 -9.49 10.61
CA PRO A 46 16.48 -9.69 9.17
C PRO A 46 17.90 -9.40 8.65
N ALA A 47 18.57 -8.36 9.16
CA ALA A 47 19.94 -8.05 8.79
C ALA A 47 20.93 -9.16 9.21
N ALA A 48 20.80 -9.67 10.45
CA ALA A 48 21.60 -10.80 10.91
C ALA A 48 21.29 -12.10 10.16
N LEU A 49 20.02 -12.33 9.82
CA LEU A 49 19.61 -13.45 8.98
C LEU A 49 20.24 -13.37 7.59
N ALA A 50 20.24 -12.19 6.95
CA ALA A 50 20.89 -11.99 5.66
C ALA A 50 22.39 -12.30 5.72
N ALA A 51 23.08 -11.90 6.79
CA ALA A 51 24.50 -12.24 6.99
C ALA A 51 24.72 -13.75 7.13
N ARG A 52 23.84 -14.45 7.87
CA ARG A 52 23.89 -15.92 8.00
C ARG A 52 23.65 -16.63 6.67
N ILE A 53 22.68 -16.15 5.88
CA ILE A 53 22.37 -16.66 4.55
C ILE A 53 23.59 -16.51 3.64
N ALA A 54 24.18 -15.31 3.57
CA ALA A 54 25.37 -15.05 2.76
C ALA A 54 26.55 -15.96 3.16
N ALA A 55 26.75 -16.17 4.46
CA ALA A 55 27.77 -17.10 4.95
C ALA A 55 27.47 -18.57 4.56
N SER A 56 26.19 -18.96 4.47
CA SER A 56 25.74 -20.27 4.00
C SER A 56 26.06 -20.46 2.51
N HIS A 57 25.72 -19.47 1.68
CA HIS A 57 26.02 -19.50 0.25
C HIS A 57 27.53 -19.54 -0.02
N ALA A 58 28.33 -18.83 0.78
CA ALA A 58 29.79 -18.89 0.69
C ALA A 58 30.36 -20.30 0.96
N ARG A 59 29.61 -21.16 1.66
CA ARG A 59 29.93 -22.60 1.86
C ARG A 59 29.29 -23.51 0.81
N GLY A 60 28.55 -22.97 -0.16
CA GLY A 60 27.84 -23.74 -1.19
C GLY A 60 26.52 -24.37 -0.72
N GLU A 61 25.96 -23.92 0.41
CA GLU A 61 24.69 -24.41 0.96
C GLU A 61 23.53 -23.54 0.47
N ASP A 62 22.41 -24.12 -0.03
CA ASP A 62 21.21 -23.34 -0.37
C ASP A 62 20.47 -22.92 0.91
N PHE A 63 20.35 -21.61 1.11
CA PHE A 63 19.59 -21.04 2.21
C PHE A 63 18.72 -19.89 1.70
N ARG A 64 17.45 -20.22 1.45
CA ARG A 64 16.39 -19.25 1.14
C ARG A 64 15.17 -19.46 2.03
N ILE A 65 14.35 -18.42 2.16
CA ILE A 65 13.09 -18.45 2.91
C ILE A 65 11.95 -17.83 2.09
N ASN A 66 10.71 -18.22 2.43
CA ASN A 66 9.53 -17.49 1.95
C ASN A 66 9.27 -16.30 2.88
N VAL A 67 9.06 -15.11 2.33
CA VAL A 67 8.88 -13.87 3.09
C VAL A 67 7.47 -13.32 2.90
N LEU A 68 6.72 -13.25 4.01
CA LEU A 68 5.35 -12.72 4.06
C LEU A 68 5.35 -11.43 4.87
N THR A 69 4.74 -10.36 4.39
CA THR A 69 4.70 -9.07 5.11
C THR A 69 3.30 -8.48 5.17
N GLY A 70 3.15 -7.33 5.83
CA GLY A 70 1.94 -6.52 5.67
C GLY A 70 1.86 -5.95 4.25
N ALA A 71 2.85 -5.13 3.90
CA ALA A 71 3.09 -4.61 2.54
C ALA A 71 4.60 -4.43 2.30
N SER A 72 5.06 -3.27 1.81
CA SER A 72 6.49 -2.99 1.65
C SER A 72 7.21 -2.77 2.98
N THR A 73 8.49 -3.13 3.02
CA THR A 73 9.38 -2.90 4.15
C THR A 73 10.46 -1.87 3.78
N ALA A 74 11.74 -2.18 3.97
CA ALA A 74 12.86 -1.27 3.79
C ALA A 74 14.17 -2.02 3.44
N PRO A 75 15.26 -1.30 3.12
CA PRO A 75 16.54 -1.91 2.79
C PRO A 75 17.10 -2.86 3.85
N GLU A 76 16.77 -2.68 5.12
CA GLU A 76 17.23 -3.51 6.24
C GLU A 76 16.54 -4.89 6.28
N LEU A 77 15.41 -5.04 5.59
CA LEU A 77 14.66 -6.30 5.47
C LEU A 77 14.64 -6.78 4.02
N ASP A 78 13.78 -6.19 3.18
CA ASP A 78 13.64 -6.59 1.77
C ASP A 78 14.99 -6.48 1.04
N GLY A 79 15.69 -5.34 1.21
CA GLY A 79 16.98 -5.11 0.54
C GLY A 79 18.09 -6.02 1.05
N ALA A 80 18.16 -6.27 2.36
CA ALA A 80 19.21 -7.09 2.98
C ALA A 80 19.07 -8.56 2.55
N LEU A 81 17.85 -9.11 2.64
CA LEU A 81 17.58 -10.49 2.24
C LEU A 81 17.70 -10.66 0.72
N ALA A 82 17.28 -9.68 -0.08
CA ALA A 82 17.46 -9.71 -1.53
C ALA A 82 18.95 -9.70 -1.92
N LYS A 83 19.78 -8.83 -1.32
CA LYS A 83 21.24 -8.78 -1.58
C LYS A 83 21.96 -10.08 -1.20
N ALA A 84 21.44 -10.79 -0.21
CA ALA A 84 21.96 -12.07 0.22
C ALA A 84 21.37 -13.26 -0.56
N ASP A 85 20.61 -13.04 -1.64
CA ASP A 85 19.95 -14.12 -2.40
C ASP A 85 19.09 -15.04 -1.52
N GLY A 86 18.52 -14.48 -0.45
CA GLY A 86 17.90 -15.24 0.65
C GLY A 86 16.40 -15.46 0.55
N ILE A 87 15.77 -15.02 -0.55
CA ILE A 87 14.32 -15.06 -0.72
C ILE A 87 13.98 -16.04 -1.83
N SER A 88 13.13 -17.03 -1.55
CA SER A 88 12.54 -17.92 -2.56
C SER A 88 11.21 -17.39 -3.08
N MET A 89 10.36 -16.91 -2.18
CA MET A 89 9.02 -16.38 -2.47
C MET A 89 8.76 -15.11 -1.67
N ARG A 90 8.12 -14.11 -2.27
CA ARG A 90 7.76 -12.85 -1.62
C ARG A 90 6.30 -12.46 -1.86
N LEU A 91 5.59 -12.06 -0.80
CA LEU A 91 4.24 -11.49 -0.87
C LEU A 91 3.96 -10.51 0.28
N PRO A 92 3.02 -9.56 0.17
CA PRO A 92 2.14 -9.29 -0.96
C PRO A 92 2.49 -8.00 -1.73
N TYR A 93 3.49 -7.24 -1.26
CA TYR A 93 3.83 -5.93 -1.81
C TYR A 93 5.28 -5.59 -1.49
N GLN A 94 6.04 -5.09 -2.47
CA GLN A 94 7.42 -4.61 -2.27
C GLN A 94 7.65 -3.25 -2.94
N SER A 95 8.64 -2.50 -2.44
CA SER A 95 9.10 -1.27 -3.09
C SER A 95 10.62 -1.12 -3.12
N ASP A 96 11.36 -2.14 -2.65
CA ASP A 96 12.81 -2.14 -2.63
C ASP A 96 13.38 -2.36 -4.05
N PRO A 97 14.30 -1.51 -4.53
CA PRO A 97 14.81 -1.62 -5.89
C PRO A 97 15.61 -2.90 -6.14
N THR A 98 16.40 -3.38 -5.17
CA THR A 98 17.17 -4.62 -5.35
C THR A 98 16.25 -5.82 -5.46
N LEU A 99 15.26 -5.91 -4.56
CA LEU A 99 14.25 -6.96 -4.62
C LEU A 99 13.44 -6.91 -5.93
N ARG A 100 12.99 -5.72 -6.34
CA ARG A 100 12.28 -5.52 -7.62
C ARG A 100 13.11 -6.00 -8.81
N ASP A 101 14.40 -5.71 -8.83
CA ASP A 101 15.29 -6.13 -9.93
C ASP A 101 15.40 -7.66 -9.97
N LYS A 102 15.54 -8.33 -8.82
CA LYS A 102 15.59 -9.80 -8.72
C LYS A 102 14.29 -10.48 -9.15
N ILE A 103 13.15 -9.92 -8.75
CA ILE A 103 11.83 -10.40 -9.20
C ILE A 103 11.74 -10.34 -10.72
N ASN A 104 12.09 -9.19 -11.30
CA ASN A 104 12.02 -8.98 -12.75
C ASN A 104 13.09 -9.75 -13.54
N ALA A 105 14.14 -10.23 -12.87
CA ALA A 105 15.13 -11.14 -13.44
C ALA A 105 14.69 -12.62 -13.37
N GLY A 106 13.57 -12.93 -12.69
CA GLY A 106 13.10 -14.29 -12.49
C GLY A 106 13.93 -15.09 -11.47
N GLU A 107 14.64 -14.40 -10.57
CA GLU A 107 15.53 -15.04 -9.59
C GLU A 107 14.78 -15.54 -8.34
N LEU A 108 13.55 -15.05 -8.12
CA LEU A 108 12.66 -15.46 -7.03
C LEU A 108 11.19 -15.29 -7.43
N ASP A 109 10.30 -16.00 -6.75
CA ASP A 109 8.87 -15.92 -6.97
C ASP A 109 8.25 -14.71 -6.24
N TYR A 110 7.32 -14.03 -6.91
CA TYR A 110 6.60 -12.91 -6.34
C TYR A 110 5.11 -13.01 -6.62
N GLN A 111 4.31 -12.78 -5.58
CA GLN A 111 2.87 -12.69 -5.71
C GLN A 111 2.38 -11.43 -5.00
N ASP A 112 1.90 -10.48 -5.77
CA ASP A 112 1.14 -9.37 -5.23
C ASP A 112 -0.34 -9.75 -5.06
N ILE A 113 -0.90 -9.35 -3.93
CA ILE A 113 -2.25 -9.73 -3.49
C ILE A 113 -2.95 -8.47 -3.00
N HIS A 114 -4.26 -8.37 -3.23
CA HIS A 114 -5.10 -7.41 -2.52
C HIS A 114 -4.81 -7.47 -1.02
N LEU A 115 -4.44 -6.32 -0.43
CA LEU A 115 -3.88 -6.30 0.93
C LEU A 115 -4.90 -6.77 1.97
N SER A 116 -6.20 -6.56 1.74
CA SER A 116 -7.26 -7.09 2.60
C SER A 116 -7.33 -8.62 2.65
N HIS A 117 -6.91 -9.31 1.58
CA HIS A 117 -7.07 -10.77 1.45
C HIS A 117 -5.96 -11.57 2.13
N VAL A 118 -4.80 -10.95 2.39
CA VAL A 118 -3.59 -11.66 2.86
C VAL A 118 -3.83 -12.38 4.18
N ALA A 119 -4.44 -11.69 5.14
CA ALA A 119 -4.79 -12.29 6.43
C ALA A 119 -5.72 -13.50 6.27
N GLN A 120 -6.75 -13.36 5.43
CA GLN A 120 -7.71 -14.42 5.18
C GLN A 120 -7.04 -15.64 4.50
N TYR A 121 -6.18 -15.41 3.52
CA TYR A 121 -5.47 -16.48 2.81
C TYR A 121 -4.49 -17.22 3.72
N ALA A 122 -3.84 -16.51 4.66
CA ALA A 122 -3.03 -17.13 5.69
C ALA A 122 -3.87 -18.06 6.60
N TRP A 123 -5.05 -17.61 7.04
CA TRP A 123 -5.96 -18.44 7.85
C TRP A 123 -6.54 -19.62 7.08
N PHE A 124 -6.67 -19.51 5.75
CA PHE A 124 -7.06 -20.63 4.88
C PHE A 124 -5.93 -21.64 4.66
N GLY A 125 -4.71 -21.34 5.11
CA GLY A 125 -3.54 -22.20 4.90
C GLY A 125 -2.99 -22.17 3.47
N LEU A 126 -3.36 -21.17 2.65
CA LEU A 126 -2.94 -21.09 1.24
C LEU A 126 -1.44 -20.82 1.08
N PHE A 127 -0.80 -20.27 2.11
CA PHE A 127 0.65 -20.04 2.14
C PHE A 127 1.43 -21.19 2.81
N GLY A 128 0.76 -22.31 3.11
CA GLY A 128 1.32 -23.40 3.89
C GLY A 128 1.47 -23.05 5.36
N GLU A 129 2.33 -23.82 6.06
CA GLU A 129 2.60 -23.58 7.47
C GLU A 129 3.47 -22.33 7.67
N LEU A 130 3.09 -21.49 8.64
CA LEU A 130 3.89 -20.33 9.04
C LEU A 130 4.85 -20.70 10.17
N ASP A 131 6.14 -20.84 9.87
CA ASP A 131 7.13 -21.34 10.83
C ASP A 131 7.52 -20.32 11.89
N VAL A 132 7.73 -19.07 11.47
CA VAL A 132 8.19 -17.98 12.33
C VAL A 132 7.48 -16.68 11.97
N ALA A 133 7.00 -15.95 12.96
CA ALA A 133 6.64 -14.54 12.84
C ALA A 133 7.68 -13.67 13.54
N ILE A 134 8.18 -12.63 12.88
CA ILE A 134 9.05 -11.60 13.46
C ILE A 134 8.28 -10.28 13.49
N VAL A 135 7.93 -9.81 14.68
CA VAL A 135 7.08 -8.62 14.84
C VAL A 135 7.81 -7.55 15.65
N GLU A 136 7.93 -6.35 15.07
CA GLU A 136 8.37 -5.16 15.80
C GLU A 136 7.24 -4.62 16.69
N VAL A 137 7.57 -4.32 17.95
CA VAL A 137 6.68 -3.74 18.95
C VAL A 137 7.35 -2.55 19.63
N ALA A 138 6.56 -1.55 20.03
CA ALA A 138 7.08 -0.41 20.78
C ALA A 138 7.39 -0.77 22.24
N GLY A 139 6.74 -1.80 22.77
CA GLY A 139 6.92 -2.29 24.15
C GLY A 139 6.04 -3.50 24.47
N ILE A 140 6.31 -4.13 25.62
CA ILE A 140 5.57 -5.26 26.17
C ILE A 140 5.07 -4.85 27.56
N ARG A 141 3.75 -4.92 27.76
CA ARG A 141 3.10 -4.54 29.03
C ARG A 141 3.35 -5.57 30.12
N GLU A 142 3.05 -5.22 31.37
CA GLU A 142 3.23 -6.11 32.53
C GLU A 142 2.46 -7.43 32.40
N ASP A 143 1.30 -7.40 31.75
CA ASP A 143 0.45 -8.56 31.48
C ASP A 143 0.81 -9.34 30.21
N GLY A 144 1.92 -8.98 29.54
CA GLY A 144 2.40 -9.63 28.33
C GLY A 144 1.74 -9.16 27.03
N ARG A 145 0.74 -8.26 27.07
CA ARG A 145 0.19 -7.64 25.86
C ARG A 145 1.24 -6.78 25.15
N LEU A 146 1.22 -6.80 23.83
CA LEU A 146 2.21 -6.12 23.00
C LEU A 146 1.66 -4.79 22.49
N ILE A 147 2.45 -3.72 22.63
CA ILE A 147 2.16 -2.40 22.06
C ILE A 147 2.67 -2.39 20.62
N PRO A 148 1.80 -2.32 19.59
CA PRO A 148 2.26 -2.32 18.21
C PRO A 148 3.12 -1.08 17.91
N SER A 149 3.93 -1.19 16.85
CA SER A 149 4.80 -0.11 16.37
C SER A 149 4.04 0.88 15.47
N ALA A 150 4.72 1.61 14.59
CA ALA A 150 4.16 2.57 13.64
C ALA A 150 3.26 1.95 12.54
N SER A 151 3.11 0.63 12.51
CA SER A 151 2.16 -0.07 11.65
C SER A 151 1.57 -1.32 12.33
N VAL A 152 0.39 -1.74 11.87
CA VAL A 152 -0.23 -3.02 12.27
C VAL A 152 -0.14 -4.05 11.15
N GLY A 153 -0.49 -3.70 9.91
CA GLY A 153 -0.47 -4.62 8.79
C GLY A 153 -1.19 -5.95 9.11
N ASN A 154 -0.48 -7.06 8.92
CA ASN A 154 -0.95 -8.41 9.22
C ASN A 154 -0.46 -8.95 10.59
N ASN A 155 0.08 -8.12 11.47
CA ASN A 155 0.77 -8.57 12.70
C ASN A 155 -0.10 -9.48 13.58
N LYS A 156 -1.40 -9.16 13.74
CA LYS A 156 -2.35 -10.03 14.46
C LYS A 156 -2.35 -11.44 13.86
N THR A 157 -2.52 -11.53 12.55
CA THR A 157 -2.57 -12.82 11.84
C THR A 157 -1.25 -13.57 11.94
N TRP A 158 -0.11 -12.88 11.85
CA TRP A 158 1.20 -13.51 12.03
C TRP A 158 1.37 -14.13 13.41
N LEU A 159 0.97 -13.43 14.47
CA LEU A 159 1.01 -13.95 15.84
C LEU A 159 0.03 -15.12 16.04
N ASP A 160 -1.16 -15.05 15.44
CA ASP A 160 -2.18 -16.10 15.51
C ASP A 160 -1.71 -17.39 14.79
N GLN A 161 -1.13 -17.26 13.59
CA GLN A 161 -0.86 -18.40 12.70
C GLN A 161 0.55 -18.99 12.86
N ALA A 162 1.54 -18.22 13.31
CA ALA A 162 2.92 -18.74 13.38
C ALA A 162 3.08 -19.78 14.49
N LYS A 163 3.95 -20.78 14.24
CA LYS A 163 4.38 -21.76 15.25
C LYS A 163 5.26 -21.12 16.32
N ARG A 164 6.16 -20.21 15.91
CA ARG A 164 7.11 -19.51 16.77
C ARG A 164 7.09 -18.01 16.49
N VAL A 165 7.34 -17.22 17.52
CA VAL A 165 7.33 -15.76 17.46
C VAL A 165 8.65 -15.20 17.98
N ILE A 166 9.23 -14.30 17.21
CA ILE A 166 10.35 -13.44 17.60
C ILE A 166 9.80 -12.02 17.71
N LEU A 167 10.07 -11.35 18.83
CA LEU A 167 9.68 -9.95 19.02
C LEU A 167 10.91 -9.05 18.96
N GLU A 168 10.87 -8.01 18.15
CA GLU A 168 11.82 -6.90 18.24
C GLU A 168 11.17 -5.76 19.03
N VAL A 169 11.69 -5.47 20.22
CA VAL A 169 11.22 -4.38 21.08
C VAL A 169 12.07 -3.15 20.79
N ASN A 170 11.54 -2.24 19.97
CA ASN A 170 12.31 -1.13 19.42
C ASN A 170 12.16 0.15 20.27
N ALA A 171 13.25 0.56 20.91
CA ALA A 171 13.33 1.76 21.74
C ALA A 171 13.22 3.07 20.93
N ARG A 172 13.41 3.05 19.62
CA ARG A 172 13.24 4.23 18.76
C ARG A 172 11.80 4.64 18.56
N GLN A 173 10.87 3.68 18.64
CA GLN A 173 9.45 3.94 18.47
C GLN A 173 8.90 4.74 19.66
N PRO A 174 8.03 5.74 19.47
CA PRO A 174 7.56 6.55 20.58
C PRO A 174 6.58 5.77 21.47
N LEU A 175 6.73 5.86 22.79
CA LEU A 175 5.83 5.17 23.73
C LEU A 175 4.39 5.69 23.70
N GLY A 176 4.16 6.92 23.19
CA GLY A 176 2.82 7.46 22.96
C GLY A 176 2.01 6.69 21.90
N LEU A 177 2.60 5.69 21.24
CA LEU A 177 1.86 4.70 20.45
C LEU A 177 0.94 3.82 21.31
N ASP A 178 1.20 3.70 22.62
CA ASP A 178 0.31 2.98 23.54
C ASP A 178 -1.10 3.61 23.55
N GLY A 179 -2.09 2.81 23.14
CA GLY A 179 -3.49 3.24 22.99
C GLY A 179 -3.88 3.73 21.60
N MET A 180 -2.95 3.88 20.66
CA MET A 180 -3.25 4.40 19.32
C MET A 180 -3.98 3.37 18.44
N HIS A 181 -3.65 2.09 18.57
CA HIS A 181 -4.14 1.03 17.68
C HIS A 181 -5.55 0.54 18.05
N ASP A 182 -6.19 -0.17 17.12
CA ASP A 182 -7.48 -0.85 17.30
C ASP A 182 -7.45 -2.23 16.62
N ILE A 183 -7.09 -3.25 17.41
CA ILE A 183 -6.91 -4.63 16.98
C ILE A 183 -8.22 -5.40 17.18
N TYR A 184 -8.91 -5.66 16.08
CA TYR A 184 -10.16 -6.41 16.10
C TYR A 184 -9.93 -7.93 16.09
N TYR A 185 -10.37 -8.60 17.15
CA TYR A 185 -10.27 -10.07 17.31
C TYR A 185 -11.56 -10.82 16.94
N GLY A 186 -12.60 -10.12 16.48
CA GLY A 186 -13.88 -10.72 16.10
C GLY A 186 -13.94 -11.29 14.68
N THR A 187 -12.84 -11.27 13.92
CA THR A 187 -12.80 -11.89 12.59
C THR A 187 -12.93 -13.42 12.71
N ALA A 188 -13.66 -14.02 11.78
CA ALA A 188 -13.82 -15.47 11.69
C ALA A 188 -13.80 -15.92 10.22
N LEU A 189 -13.46 -17.19 9.99
CA LEU A 189 -13.49 -17.77 8.66
C LEU A 189 -14.93 -18.04 8.20
N PRO A 190 -15.22 -17.90 6.90
CA PRO A 190 -16.45 -18.43 6.31
C PRO A 190 -16.63 -19.93 6.64
N PRO A 191 -17.87 -20.40 6.87
CA PRO A 191 -19.13 -19.65 6.80
C PRO A 191 -19.52 -18.91 8.10
N ASN A 192 -18.65 -18.88 9.11
CA ASN A 192 -18.98 -18.34 10.45
C ASN A 192 -18.63 -16.85 10.64
N ARG A 193 -18.07 -16.20 9.61
CA ARG A 193 -17.75 -14.77 9.61
C ARG A 193 -18.98 -13.93 10.02
N LYS A 194 -18.76 -12.97 10.91
CA LYS A 194 -19.80 -12.01 11.34
C LYS A 194 -19.58 -10.65 10.68
N PRO A 195 -20.64 -9.82 10.55
CA PRO A 195 -20.48 -8.44 10.12
C PRO A 195 -19.49 -7.69 11.02
N ILE A 196 -18.65 -6.85 10.43
CA ILE A 196 -17.70 -6.04 11.19
C ILE A 196 -18.48 -4.85 11.79
N PRO A 197 -18.48 -4.63 13.12
CA PRO A 197 -19.35 -3.65 13.77
C PRO A 197 -18.80 -2.21 13.71
N LEU A 198 -18.14 -1.84 12.60
CA LEU A 198 -17.65 -0.49 12.33
C LEU A 198 -18.61 0.22 11.39
N VAL A 199 -19.10 1.39 11.79
CA VAL A 199 -20.08 2.19 11.05
C VAL A 199 -19.61 3.62 10.79
N LYS A 200 -18.56 4.07 11.48
CA LYS A 200 -17.87 5.34 11.26
C LYS A 200 -16.36 5.15 11.25
N SER A 201 -15.64 6.07 10.59
CA SER A 201 -14.18 6.01 10.45
C SER A 201 -13.43 6.07 11.79
N ASP A 202 -14.03 6.67 12.81
CA ASP A 202 -13.48 6.90 14.15
C ASP A 202 -13.92 5.89 15.21
N ASP A 203 -14.78 4.93 14.88
CA ASP A 203 -15.18 3.86 15.81
C ASP A 203 -13.95 3.02 16.22
N ARG A 204 -13.86 2.64 17.49
CA ARG A 204 -12.91 1.61 17.97
C ARG A 204 -13.70 0.35 18.29
N ILE A 205 -13.38 -0.75 17.61
CA ILE A 205 -14.16 -2.01 17.68
C ILE A 205 -13.41 -3.16 18.34
N GLY A 206 -12.14 -2.95 18.69
CA GLY A 206 -11.25 -3.93 19.27
C GLY A 206 -10.47 -3.39 20.47
N GLU A 207 -9.22 -3.79 20.56
CA GLU A 207 -8.32 -3.48 21.68
C GLU A 207 -7.05 -2.80 21.18
N PRO A 208 -6.40 -1.94 21.98
CA PRO A 208 -5.20 -1.24 21.52
C PRO A 208 -3.91 -2.08 21.50
N TYR A 209 -4.01 -3.39 21.72
CA TYR A 209 -2.86 -4.27 21.91
C TYR A 209 -2.95 -5.52 21.05
N LEU A 210 -1.79 -6.04 20.67
CA LEU A 210 -1.66 -7.38 20.12
C LEU A 210 -1.55 -8.39 21.25
N ARG A 211 -2.19 -9.54 21.06
CA ARG A 211 -2.12 -10.74 21.89
C ARG A 211 -1.16 -11.73 21.25
N CYS A 212 -0.32 -12.36 22.06
CA CYS A 212 0.53 -13.47 21.65
C CYS A 212 0.61 -14.47 22.81
N PRO A 213 0.27 -15.75 22.61
CA PRO A 213 0.51 -16.78 23.62
C PRO A 213 1.99 -16.85 23.97
N ALA A 214 2.31 -16.79 25.27
CA ALA A 214 3.69 -16.69 25.73
C ALA A 214 4.55 -17.88 25.30
N GLU A 215 3.95 -19.07 25.19
CA GLU A 215 4.59 -20.31 24.73
C GLU A 215 5.04 -20.28 23.26
N LYS A 216 4.49 -19.37 22.44
CA LYS A 216 4.95 -19.17 21.07
C LYS A 216 6.18 -18.27 21.00
N ILE A 217 6.42 -17.42 22.00
CA ILE A 217 7.53 -16.46 22.00
C ILE A 217 8.82 -17.21 22.30
N VAL A 218 9.69 -17.31 21.30
CA VAL A 218 10.97 -18.04 21.39
C VAL A 218 12.18 -17.12 21.58
N ALA A 219 12.06 -15.86 21.20
CA ALA A 219 13.08 -14.84 21.42
C ALA A 219 12.49 -13.43 21.47
N ILE A 220 13.08 -12.58 22.30
CA ILE A 220 12.83 -11.14 22.33
C ILE A 220 14.18 -10.44 22.14
N VAL A 221 14.23 -9.50 21.20
CA VAL A 221 15.43 -8.73 20.87
C VAL A 221 15.15 -7.26 21.16
N GLU A 222 15.96 -6.62 21.99
CA GLU A 222 15.88 -5.17 22.19
C GLU A 222 16.64 -4.47 21.05
N THR A 223 15.98 -3.53 20.38
CA THR A 223 16.54 -2.78 19.24
C THR A 223 16.38 -1.28 19.43
N ASP A 224 17.16 -0.49 18.70
CA ASP A 224 17.04 0.97 18.65
C ASP A 224 17.40 1.46 17.24
N ALA A 225 16.42 1.41 16.33
CA ALA A 225 16.63 1.81 14.95
C ALA A 225 15.39 2.49 14.35
N PRO A 226 15.55 3.55 13.55
CA PRO A 226 14.43 4.28 12.97
C PRO A 226 13.75 3.46 11.86
N ASP A 227 12.47 3.74 11.62
CA ASP A 227 11.82 3.30 10.39
C ASP A 227 12.42 3.98 9.15
N ARG A 228 12.08 3.46 7.97
CA ARG A 228 12.52 4.09 6.72
C ARG A 228 11.70 5.35 6.49
N SER A 229 12.34 6.50 6.60
CA SER A 229 11.75 7.78 6.24
C SER A 229 12.20 8.18 4.84
N ASN A 230 11.31 8.11 3.86
CA ASN A 230 11.59 8.69 2.54
C ASN A 230 11.31 10.19 2.59
N ALA A 231 12.20 11.02 2.04
CA ALA A 231 11.86 12.40 1.73
C ALA A 231 10.80 12.41 0.62
N PHE A 232 9.64 13.00 0.89
CA PHE A 232 8.66 13.26 -0.17
C PHE A 232 9.09 14.51 -0.93
N ALA A 233 9.10 14.43 -2.26
CA ALA A 233 9.33 15.62 -3.07
C ALA A 233 8.13 16.57 -2.92
N ALA A 234 8.41 17.87 -2.89
CA ALA A 234 7.35 18.87 -2.98
C ALA A 234 6.53 18.63 -4.26
N PRO A 235 5.20 18.82 -4.23
CA PRO A 235 4.37 18.73 -5.43
C PRO A 235 4.91 19.58 -6.57
N ASP A 236 5.22 18.95 -7.70
CA ASP A 236 5.54 19.65 -8.94
C ASP A 236 4.28 20.26 -9.56
N GLU A 237 4.46 21.13 -10.57
CA GLU A 237 3.34 21.83 -11.23
C GLU A 237 2.36 20.86 -11.90
N THR A 238 2.85 19.73 -12.42
CA THR A 238 1.99 18.69 -13.00
C THR A 238 1.07 18.09 -11.93
N SER A 239 1.62 17.79 -10.76
CA SER A 239 0.88 17.25 -9.61
C SER A 239 -0.14 18.26 -9.08
N LYS A 240 0.21 19.55 -9.02
CA LYS A 240 -0.72 20.62 -8.61
C LYS A 240 -1.87 20.81 -9.59
N GLN A 241 -1.61 20.75 -10.90
CA GLN A 241 -2.66 20.82 -11.93
C GLN A 241 -3.65 19.66 -11.82
N ILE A 242 -3.14 18.44 -11.66
CA ILE A 242 -3.97 17.24 -11.44
C ILE A 242 -4.81 17.40 -10.17
N ALA A 243 -4.20 17.87 -9.08
CA ALA A 243 -4.90 18.12 -7.82
C ALA A 243 -6.02 19.15 -7.97
N GLY A 244 -5.76 20.28 -8.64
CA GLY A 244 -6.75 21.32 -8.90
C GLY A 244 -7.95 20.80 -9.68
N LEU A 245 -7.72 20.03 -10.74
CA LEU A 245 -8.79 19.41 -11.55
C LEU A 245 -9.68 18.47 -10.71
N LEU A 246 -9.06 17.64 -9.85
CA LEU A 246 -9.82 16.75 -8.98
C LEU A 246 -10.61 17.53 -7.92
N ILE A 247 -10.02 18.56 -7.31
CA ILE A 247 -10.69 19.39 -6.31
C ILE A 247 -11.87 20.13 -6.91
N ASP A 248 -11.72 20.70 -8.11
CA ASP A 248 -12.81 21.35 -8.83
C ASP A 248 -13.95 20.37 -9.14
N PHE A 249 -13.61 19.13 -9.50
CA PHE A 249 -14.60 18.07 -9.67
C PHE A 249 -15.32 17.74 -8.36
N LEU A 250 -14.61 17.59 -7.24
CA LEU A 250 -15.23 17.33 -5.94
C LEU A 250 -16.17 18.47 -5.51
N ARG A 251 -15.76 19.74 -5.71
CA ARG A 251 -16.63 20.91 -5.50
C ARG A 251 -17.86 20.88 -6.41
N HIS A 252 -17.70 20.46 -7.66
CA HIS A 252 -18.82 20.30 -8.58
C HIS A 252 -19.82 19.26 -8.07
N GLU A 253 -19.34 18.11 -7.57
CA GLU A 253 -20.19 17.07 -6.98
C GLU A 253 -20.94 17.59 -5.75
N ILE A 254 -20.30 18.39 -4.89
CA ILE A 254 -20.96 19.06 -3.76
C ILE A 254 -22.06 20.00 -4.25
N LYS A 255 -21.75 20.90 -5.19
CA LYS A 255 -22.72 21.85 -5.76
C LYS A 255 -23.93 21.16 -6.38
N ARG A 256 -23.74 19.92 -6.87
CA ARG A 256 -24.79 19.09 -7.45
C ARG A 256 -25.52 18.20 -6.43
N GLY A 257 -25.15 18.25 -5.15
CA GLY A 257 -25.76 17.44 -4.09
C GLY A 257 -25.41 15.96 -4.16
N ARG A 258 -24.33 15.58 -4.86
CA ARG A 258 -23.87 14.18 -4.99
C ARG A 258 -22.81 13.79 -3.97
N LEU A 259 -22.17 14.79 -3.36
CA LEU A 259 -21.30 14.66 -2.20
C LEU A 259 -21.71 15.71 -1.15
N PRO A 260 -21.58 15.43 0.16
CA PRO A 260 -21.79 16.43 1.19
C PRO A 260 -20.60 17.41 1.27
N GLU A 261 -20.77 18.54 1.96
CA GLU A 261 -19.73 19.58 2.08
C GLU A 261 -18.43 19.08 2.71
N ASN A 262 -18.54 18.14 3.65
CA ASN A 262 -17.41 17.50 4.32
C ASN A 262 -16.91 16.23 3.58
N LEU A 263 -17.35 16.04 2.33
CA LEU A 263 -17.08 14.86 1.51
C LEU A 263 -17.47 13.54 2.22
N LEU A 264 -17.04 12.43 1.64
CA LEU A 264 -17.05 11.12 2.30
C LEU A 264 -15.61 10.79 2.74
N PRO A 265 -15.38 9.75 3.58
CA PRO A 265 -14.05 9.47 4.06
C PRO A 265 -13.08 9.21 2.90
N LEU A 266 -11.91 9.82 3.00
CA LEU A 266 -10.90 9.82 1.94
C LEU A 266 -9.94 8.64 2.09
N GLN A 267 -9.68 7.94 0.99
CA GLN A 267 -8.49 7.11 0.83
C GLN A 267 -7.54 7.77 -0.15
N SER A 268 -6.26 7.79 0.20
CA SER A 268 -5.21 8.36 -0.61
C SER A 268 -4.04 7.40 -0.66
N GLY A 269 -3.61 7.03 -1.87
CA GLY A 269 -2.35 6.32 -2.08
C GLY A 269 -1.12 7.18 -1.78
N VAL A 270 0.06 6.60 -2.00
CA VAL A 270 1.35 7.29 -1.82
C VAL A 270 1.85 7.95 -3.11
N GLY A 271 2.44 9.15 -3.01
CA GLY A 271 3.15 9.80 -4.11
C GLY A 271 2.97 11.32 -4.18
N ASN A 272 3.65 11.96 -5.13
CA ASN A 272 3.61 13.42 -5.27
C ASN A 272 2.21 13.94 -5.62
N ILE A 273 1.49 13.26 -6.51
CA ILE A 273 0.14 13.66 -6.93
C ILE A 273 -0.84 13.58 -5.77
N THR A 274 -0.81 12.50 -4.98
CA THR A 274 -1.70 12.36 -3.83
C THR A 274 -1.38 13.38 -2.74
N ASN A 275 -0.10 13.64 -2.47
CA ASN A 275 0.31 14.73 -1.59
C ASN A 275 -0.20 16.10 -2.07
N ALA A 276 -0.18 16.37 -3.38
CA ALA A 276 -0.71 17.60 -3.96
C ALA A 276 -2.22 17.73 -3.75
N VAL A 277 -2.97 16.63 -3.90
CA VAL A 277 -4.41 16.59 -3.62
C VAL A 277 -4.69 16.90 -2.15
N LEU A 278 -3.96 16.28 -1.22
CA LEU A 278 -4.12 16.56 0.22
C LEU A 278 -3.82 18.01 0.56
N ALA A 279 -2.74 18.59 0.02
CA ALA A 279 -2.42 20.00 0.20
C ALA A 279 -3.54 20.92 -0.33
N GLY A 280 -4.01 20.65 -1.56
CA GLY A 280 -5.09 21.43 -2.16
C GLY A 280 -6.44 21.30 -1.43
N LEU A 281 -6.72 20.17 -0.76
CA LEU A 281 -7.88 20.04 0.13
C LEU A 281 -7.76 20.96 1.36
N GLY A 282 -6.56 21.07 1.94
CA GLY A 282 -6.27 21.99 3.05
C GLY A 282 -6.46 23.46 2.66
N GLU A 283 -5.92 23.86 1.52
CA GLU A 283 -6.03 25.22 1.00
C GLU A 283 -7.43 25.54 0.43
N GLY A 284 -8.16 24.51 0.02
CA GLY A 284 -9.47 24.62 -0.61
C GLY A 284 -10.62 25.01 0.33
N GLY A 285 -10.37 25.24 1.62
CA GLY A 285 -11.42 25.60 2.58
C GLY A 285 -12.39 24.45 2.89
N PHE A 286 -12.01 23.21 2.59
CA PHE A 286 -12.71 22.04 3.11
C PHE A 286 -12.48 21.95 4.62
N SER A 287 -13.46 21.39 5.34
CA SER A 287 -13.38 21.21 6.80
C SER A 287 -14.12 19.96 7.22
N ASN A 288 -13.82 19.47 8.43
CA ASN A 288 -14.42 18.26 9.00
C ASN A 288 -14.29 17.04 8.08
N LEU A 289 -13.22 16.97 7.29
CA LEU A 289 -12.91 15.80 6.49
C LEU A 289 -12.58 14.63 7.43
N THR A 290 -12.77 13.41 6.95
CA THR A 290 -12.27 12.19 7.61
C THR A 290 -11.50 11.35 6.61
N ALA A 291 -10.57 10.54 7.10
CA ALA A 291 -9.83 9.60 6.26
C ALA A 291 -10.06 8.16 6.76
N TYR A 292 -10.25 7.26 5.80
CA TYR A 292 -10.23 5.82 6.01
C TYR A 292 -9.39 5.23 4.88
N THR A 293 -8.11 5.07 5.17
CA THR A 293 -7.04 4.87 4.17
C THR A 293 -6.14 3.72 4.61
N GLU A 294 -5.15 3.37 3.79
CA GLU A 294 -4.10 2.42 4.19
C GLU A 294 -3.02 3.10 5.02
N VAL A 295 -2.64 4.32 4.62
CA VAL A 295 -1.46 5.00 5.14
C VAL A 295 -1.72 6.47 5.45
N ILE A 296 -1.07 6.95 6.50
CA ILE A 296 -1.00 8.37 6.86
C ILE A 296 0.37 8.89 6.45
N GLN A 297 0.37 9.83 5.52
CA GLN A 297 1.57 10.54 5.05
C GLN A 297 1.61 11.96 5.60
N ASP A 298 2.72 12.66 5.37
CA ASP A 298 2.97 14.05 5.78
C ASP A 298 1.76 14.97 5.54
N GLY A 299 1.22 14.97 4.31
CA GLY A 299 0.08 15.84 3.99
C GLY A 299 -1.16 15.54 4.84
N MET A 300 -1.42 14.28 5.18
CA MET A 300 -2.54 13.92 6.06
C MET A 300 -2.28 14.36 7.50
N LEU A 301 -1.02 14.29 7.95
CA LEU A 301 -0.60 14.77 9.27
C LEU A 301 -0.79 16.30 9.38
N ASP A 302 -0.49 17.04 8.30
CA ASP A 302 -0.71 18.49 8.22
C ASP A 302 -2.20 18.85 8.31
N LEU A 303 -3.06 18.12 7.58
CA LEU A 303 -4.50 18.33 7.63
C LEU A 303 -5.10 18.01 9.01
N LEU A 304 -4.57 17.01 9.72
CA LEU A 304 -4.97 16.72 11.09
C LEU A 304 -4.61 17.85 12.06
N ALA A 305 -3.42 18.42 11.87
CA ALA A 305 -2.91 19.46 12.75
C ALA A 305 -3.60 20.81 12.53
N ASN A 306 -3.90 21.17 11.28
CA ASN A 306 -4.59 22.41 10.95
C ASN A 306 -6.13 22.33 11.12
N GLY A 307 -6.68 21.13 11.34
CA GLY A 307 -8.10 20.89 11.61
C GLY A 307 -8.97 20.69 10.37
N THR A 308 -8.41 20.72 9.16
CA THR A 308 -9.14 20.35 7.94
C THR A 308 -9.60 18.89 8.01
N LEU A 309 -8.73 17.99 8.48
CA LEU A 309 -9.06 16.60 8.78
C LEU A 309 -9.34 16.45 10.28
N SER A 310 -10.53 15.95 10.60
CA SER A 310 -10.94 15.70 11.98
C SER A 310 -10.38 14.40 12.55
N PHE A 311 -10.28 13.36 11.70
CA PHE A 311 -9.86 12.03 12.12
C PHE A 311 -9.30 11.20 10.95
N ALA A 312 -8.31 10.34 11.21
CA ALA A 312 -7.74 9.41 10.24
C ALA A 312 -7.66 7.97 10.77
N SER A 313 -8.22 7.04 9.99
CA SER A 313 -8.06 5.60 10.17
C SER A 313 -7.10 5.04 9.12
N ALA A 314 -6.08 4.30 9.56
CA ALA A 314 -5.07 3.70 8.69
C ALA A 314 -4.58 2.35 9.22
N THR A 315 -3.69 1.66 8.50
CA THR A 315 -2.92 0.54 9.05
C THR A 315 -1.47 0.91 9.37
N ALA A 316 -0.94 1.96 8.76
CA ALA A 316 0.44 2.40 8.95
C ALA A 316 0.63 3.91 8.84
N LEU A 317 1.70 4.39 9.45
CA LEU A 317 2.30 5.69 9.15
C LEU A 317 3.30 5.52 7.99
N SER A 318 3.50 6.56 7.18
CA SER A 318 4.57 6.62 6.17
C SER A 318 5.05 8.07 6.06
N LEU A 319 5.96 8.42 6.97
CA LEU A 319 6.31 9.81 7.26
C LEU A 319 7.76 10.13 6.88
N SER A 320 7.99 11.35 6.40
CA SER A 320 9.33 11.91 6.25
C SER A 320 10.03 12.08 7.60
N PRO A 321 11.36 12.29 7.63
CA PRO A 321 12.08 12.46 8.90
C PRO A 321 11.52 13.61 9.77
N ASP A 322 11.16 14.73 9.15
CA ASP A 322 10.60 15.89 9.85
C ASP A 322 9.19 15.60 10.38
N ALA A 323 8.37 14.92 9.59
CA ALA A 323 7.03 14.50 10.02
C ALA A 323 7.09 13.45 11.14
N VAL A 324 8.07 12.53 11.14
CA VAL A 324 8.31 11.60 12.27
C VAL A 324 8.63 12.37 13.55
N LYS A 325 9.52 13.37 13.47
CA LYS A 325 9.87 14.19 14.63
C LYS A 325 8.64 14.92 15.18
N ARG A 326 7.88 15.59 14.31
CA ARG A 326 6.64 16.27 14.70
C ARG A 326 5.60 15.32 15.29
N PHE A 327 5.41 14.17 14.67
CA PHE A 327 4.50 13.15 15.17
C PHE A 327 4.88 12.70 16.59
N ALA A 328 6.17 12.50 16.86
CA ALA A 328 6.65 12.16 18.19
C ALA A 328 6.47 13.32 19.20
N ASP A 329 6.77 14.55 18.80
CA ASP A 329 6.65 15.75 19.64
C ASP A 329 5.18 16.07 20.01
N GLU A 330 4.23 15.79 19.10
CA GLU A 330 2.80 16.07 19.25
C GLU A 330 1.94 14.79 19.41
N ILE A 331 2.54 13.68 19.87
CA ILE A 331 1.93 12.35 19.78
C ILE A 331 0.58 12.22 20.51
N ASP A 332 0.37 12.93 21.62
CA ASP A 332 -0.90 12.90 22.35
C ASP A 332 -2.05 13.50 21.52
N THR A 333 -1.77 14.60 20.82
CA THR A 333 -2.72 15.22 19.89
C THR A 333 -3.04 14.25 18.76
N PHE A 334 -2.02 13.66 18.13
CA PHE A 334 -2.23 12.72 17.03
C PHE A 334 -2.91 11.43 17.48
N ARG A 335 -2.62 10.90 18.66
CA ARG A 335 -3.29 9.71 19.23
C ARG A 335 -4.79 9.93 19.42
N SER A 336 -5.22 11.15 19.70
CA SER A 336 -6.66 11.47 19.81
C SER A 336 -7.38 11.54 18.46
N LYS A 337 -6.63 11.67 17.35
CA LYS A 337 -7.16 11.87 15.99
C LYS A 337 -6.81 10.75 15.00
N ILE A 338 -5.98 9.79 15.41
CA ILE A 338 -5.50 8.68 14.59
C ILE A 338 -5.85 7.35 15.24
N VAL A 339 -6.26 6.40 14.42
CA VAL A 339 -6.35 4.98 14.78
C VAL A 339 -5.63 4.11 13.74
N LEU A 340 -4.81 3.19 14.24
CA LEU A 340 -4.13 2.20 13.40
C LEU A 340 -4.77 0.82 13.57
N ARG A 341 -5.21 0.22 12.47
CA ARG A 341 -5.99 -1.03 12.43
C ARG A 341 -5.25 -2.13 11.66
N PRO A 342 -5.53 -3.42 11.89
CA PRO A 342 -5.08 -4.48 10.99
C PRO A 342 -5.46 -4.18 9.54
N GLN A 343 -4.61 -4.54 8.58
CA GLN A 343 -4.87 -4.21 7.16
C GLN A 343 -6.12 -4.91 6.61
N GLU A 344 -6.48 -6.09 7.14
CA GLU A 344 -7.76 -6.75 6.84
C GLU A 344 -8.96 -5.85 7.17
N ILE A 345 -8.84 -4.96 8.17
CA ILE A 345 -9.89 -4.01 8.58
C ILE A 345 -9.80 -2.73 7.77
N SER A 346 -8.64 -2.07 7.71
CA SER A 346 -8.49 -0.80 6.97
C SER A 346 -8.83 -0.94 5.48
N ASN A 347 -8.70 -2.14 4.92
CA ASN A 347 -8.95 -2.41 3.51
C ASN A 347 -10.21 -3.26 3.29
N HIS A 348 -11.01 -3.55 4.32
CA HIS A 348 -12.09 -4.53 4.18
C HIS A 348 -13.17 -4.04 3.19
N PRO A 349 -13.49 -4.79 2.12
CA PRO A 349 -14.49 -4.40 1.13
C PRO A 349 -15.85 -3.99 1.71
N GLU A 350 -16.33 -4.70 2.74
CA GLU A 350 -17.57 -4.35 3.47
C GLU A 350 -17.53 -2.92 4.03
N LEU A 351 -16.40 -2.54 4.63
CA LEU A 351 -16.25 -1.24 5.29
C LEU A 351 -16.01 -0.14 4.27
N VAL A 352 -15.18 -0.39 3.26
CA VAL A 352 -14.95 0.54 2.15
C VAL A 352 -16.27 0.92 1.50
N ARG A 353 -17.13 -0.06 1.23
CA ARG A 353 -18.46 0.18 0.65
C ARG A 353 -19.43 0.83 1.62
N ARG A 354 -19.47 0.39 2.88
CA ARG A 354 -20.39 0.93 3.91
C ARG A 354 -20.11 2.41 4.20
N LEU A 355 -18.83 2.78 4.31
CA LEU A 355 -18.41 4.15 4.61
C LEU A 355 -18.47 5.07 3.38
N GLY A 356 -18.59 4.50 2.18
CA GLY A 356 -18.67 5.26 0.94
C GLY A 356 -17.36 5.97 0.58
N ILE A 357 -16.24 5.24 0.63
CA ILE A 357 -14.91 5.83 0.48
C ILE A 357 -14.72 6.53 -0.88
N VAL A 358 -14.10 7.71 -0.88
CA VAL A 358 -13.54 8.34 -2.08
C VAL A 358 -12.11 7.85 -2.24
N ALA A 359 -11.89 6.96 -3.21
CA ALA A 359 -10.62 6.32 -3.48
C ALA A 359 -9.81 7.12 -4.51
N MET A 360 -8.57 7.46 -4.16
CA MET A 360 -7.68 8.29 -4.99
C MET A 360 -6.33 7.56 -5.17
N ASN A 361 -6.16 6.95 -6.34
CA ASN A 361 -5.03 6.06 -6.62
C ASN A 361 -4.16 6.57 -7.78
N GLY A 362 -2.87 6.24 -7.73
CA GLY A 362 -1.97 6.39 -8.87
C GLY A 362 -2.14 5.26 -9.89
N MET A 363 -1.61 5.45 -11.09
CA MET A 363 -1.54 4.41 -12.13
C MET A 363 -0.25 4.46 -12.95
N ILE A 364 0.12 3.34 -13.57
CA ILE A 364 1.17 3.26 -14.61
C ILE A 364 0.63 3.76 -15.94
N GLU A 365 -0.52 3.23 -16.37
CA GLU A 365 -1.20 3.61 -17.61
C GLU A 365 -2.69 3.28 -17.52
N ALA A 366 -3.49 3.96 -18.34
CA ALA A 366 -4.87 3.59 -18.64
C ALA A 366 -5.03 3.42 -20.14
N ASP A 367 -5.87 2.49 -20.57
CA ASP A 367 -6.28 2.47 -21.96
C ASP A 367 -7.39 3.48 -22.26
N ILE A 368 -7.68 3.68 -23.55
CA ILE A 368 -8.78 4.57 -23.97
C ILE A 368 -10.13 4.14 -23.38
N TYR A 369 -10.33 2.86 -23.07
CA TYR A 369 -11.56 2.36 -22.45
C TYR A 369 -11.60 2.55 -20.94
N GLY A 370 -10.50 3.01 -20.33
CA GLY A 370 -10.38 3.25 -18.90
C GLY A 370 -10.18 1.99 -18.09
N ASN A 371 -9.62 0.91 -18.66
CA ASN A 371 -8.94 -0.10 -17.86
C ASN A 371 -7.59 0.46 -17.39
N VAL A 372 -7.17 0.11 -16.18
CA VAL A 372 -5.97 0.66 -15.54
C VAL A 372 -4.96 -0.43 -15.20
N ASN A 373 -3.70 -0.12 -15.48
CA ASN A 373 -2.52 -0.83 -15.03
C ASN A 373 -1.86 -0.05 -13.88
N SER A 374 -1.67 -0.72 -12.75
CA SER A 374 -1.01 -0.20 -11.55
C SER A 374 0.34 -0.88 -11.27
N THR A 375 0.67 -1.96 -12.00
CA THR A 375 1.72 -2.90 -11.59
C THR A 375 2.79 -3.17 -12.63
N HIS A 376 2.44 -3.53 -13.86
CA HIS A 376 3.39 -4.11 -14.83
C HIS A 376 3.74 -3.15 -15.96
N VAL A 377 4.94 -2.59 -15.93
CA VAL A 377 5.48 -1.82 -17.06
C VAL A 377 5.65 -2.74 -18.26
N MET A 378 5.07 -2.36 -19.41
CA MET A 378 5.05 -3.16 -20.64
C MET A 378 4.50 -4.58 -20.43
N GLY A 379 3.55 -4.74 -19.50
CA GLY A 379 2.82 -5.99 -19.24
C GLY A 379 3.62 -7.10 -18.56
N THR A 380 4.91 -6.89 -18.29
CA THR A 380 5.81 -7.96 -17.81
C THR A 380 6.71 -7.54 -16.66
N LYS A 381 7.04 -6.25 -16.52
CA LYS A 381 7.98 -5.77 -15.51
C LYS A 381 7.27 -5.17 -14.30
N ILE A 382 7.24 -5.87 -13.17
CA ILE A 382 6.58 -5.40 -11.94
C ILE A 382 7.26 -4.12 -11.42
N GLN A 383 6.45 -3.14 -11.08
CA GLN A 383 6.85 -1.93 -10.37
C GLN A 383 6.84 -2.18 -8.87
N ASN A 384 5.67 -2.35 -8.25
CA ASN A 384 5.57 -2.61 -6.82
C ASN A 384 4.65 -3.80 -6.55
N GLY A 385 3.35 -3.62 -6.81
CA GLY A 385 2.29 -4.60 -6.63
C GLY A 385 0.94 -3.89 -6.61
N ILE A 386 -0.16 -4.62 -6.70
CA ILE A 386 -1.52 -4.04 -6.71
C ILE A 386 -1.85 -3.33 -5.40
N GLY A 387 -1.33 -3.82 -4.27
CA GLY A 387 -1.59 -3.24 -2.96
C GLY A 387 -3.08 -3.21 -2.63
N GLY A 388 -3.53 -2.15 -1.96
CA GLY A 388 -4.93 -1.94 -1.64
C GLY A 388 -5.72 -1.23 -2.75
N SER A 389 -5.13 -0.86 -3.89
CA SER A 389 -5.84 -0.07 -4.90
C SER A 389 -7.10 -0.77 -5.39
N GLY A 390 -7.08 -2.10 -5.52
CA GLY A 390 -8.27 -2.88 -5.87
C GLY A 390 -9.30 -2.99 -4.73
N ASP A 391 -8.85 -3.07 -3.48
CA ASP A 391 -9.72 -3.06 -2.30
C ASP A 391 -10.60 -1.80 -2.29
N PHE A 392 -9.99 -0.65 -2.60
CA PHE A 392 -10.67 0.65 -2.62
C PHE A 392 -11.39 0.96 -3.93
N ALA A 393 -10.78 0.70 -5.09
CA ALA A 393 -11.35 1.07 -6.39
C ALA A 393 -12.66 0.32 -6.69
N ARG A 394 -12.73 -0.97 -6.37
CA ARG A 394 -13.92 -1.81 -6.60
C ARG A 394 -15.07 -1.46 -5.66
N ASN A 395 -14.78 -1.02 -4.44
CA ASN A 395 -15.75 -0.96 -3.35
C ASN A 395 -16.08 0.48 -2.91
N GLY A 396 -15.28 1.47 -3.29
CA GLY A 396 -15.48 2.88 -2.94
C GLY A 396 -16.74 3.47 -3.60
N TYR A 397 -17.22 4.57 -3.02
CA TYR A 397 -18.30 5.37 -3.61
C TYR A 397 -17.86 6.04 -4.92
N LEU A 398 -16.59 6.46 -4.97
CA LEU A 398 -15.98 7.09 -6.12
C LEU A 398 -14.54 6.58 -6.25
N SER A 399 -14.17 6.12 -7.44
CA SER A 399 -12.83 5.61 -7.75
C SER A 399 -12.15 6.48 -8.79
N CYS A 400 -11.13 7.20 -8.34
CA CYS A 400 -10.33 8.14 -9.13
C CYS A 400 -8.92 7.59 -9.35
N PHE A 401 -8.48 7.57 -10.61
CA PHE A 401 -7.10 7.27 -10.99
C PHE A 401 -6.41 8.50 -11.55
N MET A 402 -5.20 8.76 -11.08
CA MET A 402 -4.46 9.98 -11.37
C MET A 402 -3.04 9.67 -11.82
N SER A 403 -2.59 10.39 -12.83
CA SER A 403 -1.25 10.26 -13.35
C SER A 403 -0.88 11.45 -14.22
N ALA A 404 0.40 11.78 -14.37
CA ALA A 404 0.82 12.56 -15.54
C ALA A 404 0.38 11.86 -16.84
N SER A 405 0.14 12.58 -17.93
CA SER A 405 -0.29 11.98 -19.20
C SER A 405 0.86 11.27 -19.95
N THR A 406 2.12 11.54 -19.57
CA THR A 406 3.31 10.92 -20.14
C THR A 406 4.31 10.44 -19.08
N ALA A 407 5.30 9.65 -19.49
CA ALA A 407 6.46 9.25 -18.69
C ALA A 407 7.75 9.33 -19.50
N LYS A 408 8.90 9.19 -18.82
CA LYS A 408 10.25 9.13 -19.42
C LYS A 408 10.52 10.29 -20.39
N GLY A 409 10.27 11.52 -19.95
CA GLY A 409 10.50 12.71 -20.76
C GLY A 409 9.61 12.80 -22.01
N GLY A 410 8.37 12.28 -21.94
CA GLY A 410 7.44 12.26 -23.07
C GLY A 410 7.60 11.08 -24.02
N ALA A 411 8.58 10.19 -23.79
CA ALA A 411 8.81 9.00 -24.61
C ALA A 411 7.75 7.91 -24.42
N ILE A 412 6.98 7.95 -23.34
CA ILE A 412 5.86 7.02 -23.07
C ILE A 412 4.58 7.83 -22.92
N SER A 413 3.51 7.40 -23.58
CA SER A 413 2.15 7.81 -23.24
C SER A 413 1.63 6.98 -22.08
N ARG A 414 0.92 7.59 -21.14
CA ARG A 414 0.16 6.86 -20.10
C ARG A 414 -1.31 6.67 -20.43
N ILE A 415 -1.78 7.24 -21.55
CA ILE A 415 -3.04 6.86 -22.19
C ILE A 415 -2.71 6.05 -23.45
N VAL A 416 -3.11 4.79 -23.50
CA VAL A 416 -2.68 3.84 -24.55
C VAL A 416 -3.86 3.21 -25.28
N PRO A 417 -3.67 2.61 -26.48
CA PRO A 417 -4.74 1.89 -27.17
C PRO A 417 -5.35 0.74 -26.35
N MET A 418 -4.50 -0.08 -25.72
CA MET A 418 -4.87 -1.16 -24.82
C MET A 418 -3.82 -1.24 -23.70
N ALA A 419 -4.25 -1.43 -22.46
CA ALA A 419 -3.33 -1.54 -21.33
C ALA A 419 -2.53 -2.85 -21.48
N SER A 420 -1.23 -2.79 -21.23
CA SER A 420 -0.35 -3.97 -21.35
C SER A 420 -0.57 -5.01 -20.26
N HIS A 421 -1.18 -4.60 -19.14
CA HIS A 421 -1.67 -5.42 -18.04
C HIS A 421 -2.87 -4.71 -17.41
N VAL A 422 -3.79 -5.43 -16.79
CA VAL A 422 -5.01 -4.85 -16.19
C VAL A 422 -5.11 -5.27 -14.73
N ASP A 423 -4.99 -4.29 -13.83
CA ASP A 423 -5.26 -4.45 -12.39
C ASP A 423 -6.68 -4.00 -12.04
N HIS A 424 -7.20 -3.00 -12.77
CA HIS A 424 -8.54 -2.48 -12.59
C HIS A 424 -9.26 -2.44 -13.93
N THR A 425 -10.32 -3.24 -14.04
CA THR A 425 -11.20 -3.20 -15.21
C THR A 425 -11.94 -1.87 -15.28
N GLU A 426 -12.49 -1.53 -16.44
CA GLU A 426 -13.27 -0.30 -16.64
C GLU A 426 -14.39 -0.10 -15.59
N HIS A 427 -14.94 -1.21 -15.06
CA HIS A 427 -15.97 -1.23 -14.03
C HIS A 427 -15.53 -0.64 -12.68
N ASP A 428 -14.22 -0.59 -12.42
CA ASP A 428 -13.62 -0.10 -11.17
C ASP A 428 -13.12 1.34 -11.27
N VAL A 429 -13.33 1.96 -12.43
CA VAL A 429 -12.74 3.25 -12.79
C VAL A 429 -13.86 4.21 -13.12
N ALA A 430 -14.12 5.15 -12.21
CA ALA A 430 -15.12 6.18 -12.38
C ALA A 430 -14.54 7.47 -12.98
N VAL A 431 -13.31 7.83 -12.58
CA VAL A 431 -12.65 9.06 -13.01
C VAL A 431 -11.19 8.79 -13.35
N VAL A 432 -10.73 9.34 -14.48
CA VAL A 432 -9.31 9.41 -14.84
C VAL A 432 -8.89 10.88 -14.89
N VAL A 433 -7.75 11.21 -14.28
CA VAL A 433 -7.22 12.59 -14.23
C VAL A 433 -5.77 12.61 -14.68
N THR A 434 -5.46 13.51 -15.60
CA THR A 434 -4.09 13.90 -15.93
C THR A 434 -3.97 15.41 -15.89
N GLU A 435 -2.76 15.95 -16.07
CA GLU A 435 -2.54 17.39 -16.13
C GLU A 435 -3.23 18.05 -17.35
N GLN A 436 -3.69 17.23 -18.31
CA GLN A 436 -4.43 17.68 -19.49
C GLN A 436 -5.92 17.94 -19.17
N GLY A 437 -6.46 17.32 -18.12
CA GLY A 437 -7.88 17.36 -17.80
C GLY A 437 -8.41 16.11 -17.08
N LEU A 438 -9.73 16.10 -16.87
CA LEU A 438 -10.44 15.07 -16.12
C LEU A 438 -11.53 14.42 -16.99
N ALA A 439 -11.53 13.08 -17.02
CA ALA A 439 -12.57 12.28 -17.67
C ALA A 439 -13.46 11.61 -16.61
N ASP A 440 -14.68 12.12 -16.44
CA ASP A 440 -15.75 11.44 -15.70
C ASP A 440 -16.40 10.38 -16.60
N LEU A 441 -16.28 9.11 -16.19
CA LEU A 441 -16.67 7.92 -16.95
C LEU A 441 -17.97 7.28 -16.46
N ARG A 442 -18.59 7.84 -15.42
CA ARG A 442 -19.81 7.28 -14.82
C ARG A 442 -20.95 7.25 -15.84
N GLY A 443 -21.57 6.09 -15.99
CA GLY A 443 -22.72 5.88 -16.90
C GLY A 443 -22.38 5.86 -18.39
N LEU A 444 -21.10 5.78 -18.77
CA LEU A 444 -20.66 5.79 -20.17
C LEU A 444 -20.39 4.37 -20.69
N SER A 445 -20.78 4.12 -21.95
CA SER A 445 -20.33 2.92 -22.70
C SER A 445 -18.85 3.02 -23.09
N PRO A 446 -18.16 1.91 -23.41
CA PRO A 446 -16.73 1.95 -23.76
C PRO A 446 -16.36 2.95 -24.86
N LYS A 447 -17.18 3.09 -25.91
CA LYS A 447 -16.94 4.11 -26.96
C LYS A 447 -17.12 5.55 -26.47
N GLN A 448 -17.98 5.79 -25.49
CA GLN A 448 -18.11 7.11 -24.86
C GLN A 448 -16.94 7.37 -23.91
N ARG A 449 -16.49 6.34 -23.18
CA ARG A 449 -15.27 6.38 -22.36
C ARG A 449 -14.05 6.73 -23.20
N ALA A 450 -13.81 6.02 -24.30
CA ALA A 450 -12.73 6.30 -25.26
C ALA A 450 -12.68 7.76 -25.70
N ARG A 451 -13.81 8.30 -26.18
CA ARG A 451 -13.87 9.72 -26.58
C ARG A 451 -13.54 10.66 -25.42
N LYS A 452 -14.04 10.36 -24.21
CA LYS A 452 -13.81 11.20 -23.04
C LYS A 452 -12.35 11.14 -22.57
N VAL A 453 -11.77 9.95 -22.46
CA VAL A 453 -10.38 9.74 -22.05
C VAL A 453 -9.42 10.38 -23.05
N ILE A 454 -9.60 10.13 -24.35
CA ILE A 454 -8.75 10.72 -25.40
C ILE A 454 -8.82 12.25 -25.37
N ALA A 455 -10.02 12.82 -25.34
CA ALA A 455 -10.19 14.27 -25.41
C ALA A 455 -9.68 15.02 -24.17
N ASN A 456 -9.83 14.43 -22.97
CA ASN A 456 -9.57 15.14 -21.71
C ASN A 456 -8.25 14.72 -21.04
N CYS A 457 -7.72 13.53 -21.28
CA CYS A 457 -6.59 13.01 -20.51
C CYS A 457 -5.34 12.72 -21.34
N ALA A 458 -5.47 12.52 -22.65
CA ALA A 458 -4.31 12.23 -23.51
C ALA A 458 -3.48 13.50 -23.79
N HIS A 459 -2.15 13.33 -23.71
CA HIS A 459 -1.19 14.36 -24.08
C HIS A 459 -1.36 14.77 -25.57
N PRO A 460 -1.21 16.06 -25.93
CA PRO A 460 -1.30 16.51 -27.32
C PRO A 460 -0.45 15.71 -28.31
N ASP A 461 0.78 15.32 -27.92
CA ASP A 461 1.68 14.51 -28.75
C ASP A 461 1.13 13.12 -29.12
N TYR A 462 0.25 12.54 -28.31
CA TYR A 462 -0.28 11.18 -28.50
C TYR A 462 -1.76 11.16 -28.88
N ARG A 463 -2.50 12.26 -28.65
CA ARG A 463 -3.94 12.35 -28.92
C ARG A 463 -4.30 12.02 -30.38
N PRO A 464 -3.63 12.58 -31.41
CA PRO A 464 -3.94 12.22 -32.80
C PRO A 464 -3.75 10.73 -33.11
N MET A 465 -2.74 10.10 -32.50
CA MET A 465 -2.47 8.66 -32.70
C MET A 465 -3.54 7.79 -32.03
N LEU A 466 -4.08 8.20 -30.88
CA LEU A 466 -5.19 7.51 -30.21
C LEU A 466 -6.51 7.70 -30.97
N GLU A 467 -6.76 8.89 -31.49
CA GLU A 467 -7.93 9.19 -32.33
C GLU A 467 -7.92 8.33 -33.60
N ASP A 468 -6.79 8.28 -34.31
CA ASP A 468 -6.59 7.40 -35.47
C ASP A 468 -6.85 5.92 -35.14
N TYR A 469 -6.21 5.42 -34.07
CA TYR A 469 -6.43 4.03 -33.63
C TYR A 469 -7.90 3.76 -33.36
N PHE A 470 -8.57 4.63 -32.59
CA PHE A 470 -9.96 4.44 -32.20
C PHE A 470 -10.93 4.53 -33.39
N GLU A 471 -10.67 5.42 -34.35
CA GLU A 471 -11.46 5.53 -35.58
C GLU A 471 -11.34 4.29 -36.47
N ARG A 472 -10.11 3.84 -36.73
CA ARG A 472 -9.87 2.59 -37.49
C ARG A 472 -10.46 1.39 -36.78
N ALA A 473 -10.21 1.26 -35.47
CA ALA A 473 -10.81 0.19 -34.65
C ALA A 473 -12.35 0.21 -34.73
N SER A 474 -12.97 1.39 -34.64
CA SER A 474 -14.43 1.53 -34.76
C SER A 474 -14.97 1.01 -36.10
N ARG A 475 -14.22 1.19 -37.20
CA ARG A 475 -14.60 0.68 -38.54
C ARG A 475 -14.28 -0.79 -38.73
N GLU A 476 -13.15 -1.27 -38.23
CA GLU A 476 -12.55 -2.55 -38.66
C GLU A 476 -12.57 -3.65 -37.58
N SER A 477 -12.74 -3.30 -36.29
CA SER A 477 -12.75 -4.31 -35.21
C SER A 477 -13.84 -5.37 -35.39
N PHE A 478 -13.57 -6.60 -34.95
CA PHE A 478 -14.52 -7.71 -34.99
C PHE A 478 -15.84 -7.38 -34.25
N GLY A 479 -15.73 -6.83 -33.04
CA GLY A 479 -16.86 -6.36 -32.24
C GLY A 479 -16.88 -4.83 -32.12
N LYS A 480 -18.05 -4.21 -32.18
CA LYS A 480 -18.20 -2.74 -32.14
C LYS A 480 -18.58 -2.17 -30.77
N GLN A 481 -18.67 -3.02 -29.75
CA GLN A 481 -18.98 -2.61 -28.38
C GLN A 481 -17.74 -1.99 -27.71
N THR A 482 -16.59 -2.66 -27.79
CA THR A 482 -15.26 -2.17 -27.37
C THR A 482 -14.26 -2.40 -28.51
N PRO A 483 -14.17 -1.47 -29.48
CA PRO A 483 -13.41 -1.70 -30.71
C PRO A 483 -11.88 -1.80 -30.50
N HIS A 484 -11.26 -2.89 -30.93
CA HIS A 484 -9.79 -3.03 -30.98
C HIS A 484 -9.30 -3.51 -32.34
N LEU A 485 -8.11 -3.05 -32.71
CA LEU A 485 -7.28 -3.66 -33.76
C LEU A 485 -6.23 -4.54 -33.08
N LEU A 486 -6.44 -5.85 -33.07
CA LEU A 486 -5.59 -6.77 -32.30
C LEU A 486 -4.12 -6.77 -32.77
N GLY A 487 -3.87 -6.54 -34.06
CA GLY A 487 -2.51 -6.43 -34.61
C GLY A 487 -1.74 -5.18 -34.18
N GLU A 488 -2.42 -4.18 -33.61
CA GLU A 488 -1.80 -2.90 -33.21
C GLU A 488 -2.01 -2.54 -31.74
N ALA A 489 -2.87 -3.27 -31.01
CA ALA A 489 -3.32 -2.91 -29.67
C ALA A 489 -2.17 -2.69 -28.65
N LEU A 490 -1.09 -3.49 -28.76
CA LEU A 490 0.11 -3.38 -27.91
C LEU A 490 1.33 -2.84 -28.69
N SER A 491 1.14 -2.35 -29.92
CA SER A 491 2.26 -1.93 -30.78
C SER A 491 3.05 -0.75 -30.22
N TRP A 492 2.44 0.08 -29.37
CA TRP A 492 3.12 1.20 -28.73
C TRP A 492 4.11 0.70 -27.66
N HIS A 493 3.71 -0.30 -26.87
CA HIS A 493 4.57 -0.95 -25.89
C HIS A 493 5.74 -1.65 -26.58
N GLU A 494 5.47 -2.41 -27.65
CA GLU A 494 6.54 -3.04 -28.44
C GLU A 494 7.50 -2.00 -29.03
N ARG A 495 6.97 -0.89 -29.56
CA ARG A 495 7.78 0.21 -30.08
C ARG A 495 8.70 0.78 -29.02
N TYR A 496 8.19 1.06 -27.82
CA TYR A 496 9.02 1.54 -26.71
C TYR A 496 10.15 0.56 -26.35
N VAL A 497 9.86 -0.73 -26.28
CA VAL A 497 10.88 -1.77 -26.00
C VAL A 497 11.97 -1.78 -27.07
N ARG A 498 11.61 -1.57 -28.35
CA ARG A 498 12.54 -1.64 -29.48
C ARG A 498 13.32 -0.36 -29.72
N THR A 499 12.71 0.81 -29.49
CA THR A 499 13.25 2.10 -29.93
C THR A 499 13.47 3.10 -28.78
N GLY A 500 13.00 2.79 -27.58
CA GLY A 500 13.02 3.70 -26.43
C GLY A 500 11.93 4.79 -26.46
N SER A 501 10.99 4.74 -27.42
CA SER A 501 9.88 5.69 -27.53
C SER A 501 8.60 5.05 -28.07
N MET A 502 7.44 5.46 -27.54
CA MET A 502 6.12 5.13 -28.11
C MET A 502 5.79 6.01 -29.32
N LYS A 503 6.53 7.09 -29.57
CA LYS A 503 6.37 7.90 -30.78
C LYS A 503 6.89 7.13 -32.00
N ALA A 504 6.17 7.26 -33.11
CA ALA A 504 6.52 6.63 -34.38
C ALA A 504 7.82 7.19 -34.97
#